data_AF-A0A928FUX7-F1
#
_entry.id   AF-A0A928FUX7-F1
#
_cell.length_a   1.000
_cell.length_b   1.000
_cell.length_c   1.000
_cell.angle_alpha   90.00
_cell.angle_beta   90.00
_cell.angle_gamma   90.00
#
_symmetry.space_group_name_H-M   'P 1'
#
loop_
_entity.id
_entity.type
_entity.pdbx_description
1 polymer ?
#
loop_
_entity_poly.entity_id
_entity_poly.type
_entity_poly.pdbx_seq_one_letter_code
_entity_poly.pdbx_strand_id
1 'polypeptide(L)'
;MGASFTVGVSGYMLYMLFTQSDNVEHLVGLILFNLIMLPTMLACEGLAPQRLEVGGGESQIVILRRYRSVTIRRDEVKSVEKLPKDAMRGAIRTFGVGGLFGFFGRYYTRSIGSFSLYATGTDNLFLIRKWDGENIVVACAEPDKMDGFIS
;
A
#
# COMPACT_ATOMS: atom_id res chain seq x y z
N MET A 1 -5.08 -5.28 11.48
CA MET A 1 -5.36 -4.25 12.49
C MET A 1 -6.41 -3.23 12.04
N GLY A 2 -6.46 -2.82 10.76
CA GLY A 2 -7.42 -1.80 10.29
C GLY A 2 -8.90 -2.22 10.36
N ALA A 3 -9.28 -3.39 9.84
CA ALA A 3 -10.68 -3.82 9.78
C ALA A 3 -11.37 -3.87 11.16
N SER A 4 -10.68 -4.37 12.17
CA SER A 4 -11.19 -4.45 13.55
C SER A 4 -11.40 -3.07 14.18
N PHE A 5 -10.55 -2.10 13.85
CA PHE A 5 -10.70 -0.72 14.32
C PHE A 5 -11.88 -0.02 13.63
N THR A 6 -12.04 -0.21 12.32
CA THR A 6 -13.14 0.38 11.54
C THR A 6 -14.50 -0.18 11.96
N VAL A 7 -14.62 -1.49 12.15
CA VAL A 7 -15.86 -2.11 12.66
C VAL A 7 -16.18 -1.61 14.06
N GLY A 8 -15.17 -1.36 14.90
CA GLY A 8 -15.36 -0.77 16.23
C GLY A 8 -15.91 0.66 16.20
N VAL A 9 -15.36 1.54 15.34
CA VAL A 9 -15.82 2.92 15.19
C VAL A 9 -17.23 2.98 14.60
N SER A 10 -17.51 2.19 13.56
CA SER A 10 -18.86 2.10 12.99
C SER A 10 -19.86 1.48 13.95
N GLY A 11 -19.46 0.49 14.75
CA GLY A 11 -20.28 -0.07 15.82
C GLY A 11 -20.58 0.94 16.93
N TYR A 12 -19.61 1.78 17.31
CA TYR A 12 -19.80 2.86 18.27
C TYR A 12 -20.71 3.96 17.73
N MET A 13 -20.59 4.33 16.46
CA MET A 13 -21.53 5.26 15.81
C MET A 13 -22.94 4.69 15.72
N LEU A 14 -23.08 3.38 15.47
CA LEU A 14 -24.38 2.70 15.51
C LEU A 14 -24.97 2.68 16.92
N TYR A 15 -24.13 2.48 17.96
CA TYR A 15 -24.56 2.61 19.35
C TYR A 15 -25.06 4.03 19.65
N MET A 16 -24.35 5.07 19.19
CA MET A 16 -24.81 6.46 19.35
C MET A 16 -26.14 6.74 18.62
N LEU A 17 -26.41 6.07 17.49
CA LEU A 17 -27.72 6.14 16.82
C LEU A 17 -28.86 5.61 17.70
N PHE A 18 -28.61 4.57 18.50
CA PHE A 18 -29.60 4.02 19.44
C PHE A 18 -29.76 4.85 20.71
N THR A 19 -28.71 5.55 21.17
CA THR A 19 -28.77 6.36 22.40
C THR A 19 -29.18 7.82 22.18
N GLN A 20 -29.10 8.33 20.95
CA GLN A 20 -29.31 9.75 20.62
C GLN A 20 -30.21 9.92 19.38
N SER A 21 -31.32 9.18 19.33
CA SER A 21 -32.20 9.08 18.15
C SER A 21 -33.19 10.23 17.97
N ASP A 22 -33.33 11.13 18.94
CA ASP A 22 -34.39 12.15 18.92
C ASP A 22 -34.14 13.29 17.93
N ASN A 23 -32.91 13.43 17.42
CA ASN A 23 -32.52 14.50 16.51
C ASN A 23 -32.19 13.96 15.11
N VAL A 24 -33.11 14.18 14.18
CA VAL A 24 -33.04 13.69 12.79
C VAL A 24 -31.80 14.20 12.05
N GLU A 25 -31.31 15.41 12.37
CA GLU A 25 -30.10 15.98 11.76
C GLU A 25 -28.83 15.19 12.11
N HIS A 26 -28.70 14.71 13.35
CA HIS A 26 -27.59 13.88 13.77
C HIS A 26 -27.62 12.50 13.09
N LEU A 27 -28.83 11.95 12.91
CA LEU A 27 -29.05 10.70 12.20
C LEU A 27 -28.56 10.78 10.74
N VAL A 28 -28.96 11.82 10.02
CA VAL A 28 -28.56 12.06 8.62
C VAL A 28 -27.04 12.26 8.51
N GLY A 29 -26.45 13.06 9.42
CA GLY A 29 -25.01 13.27 9.46
C GLY A 29 -24.20 11.99 9.65
N LEU A 30 -24.64 11.11 10.56
CA LEU A 30 -23.98 9.82 10.83
C LEU A 30 -24.09 8.85 9.65
N ILE A 31 -25.24 8.81 8.98
CA ILE A 31 -25.45 7.97 7.78
C ILE A 31 -24.53 8.42 6.64
N LEU A 32 -24.50 9.73 6.34
CA LEU A 32 -23.65 10.28 5.29
C LEU A 32 -22.16 10.07 5.58
N PHE A 33 -21.74 10.23 6.85
CA PHE A 33 -20.36 9.97 7.26
C PHE A 33 -19.96 8.51 7.03
N ASN A 34 -20.80 7.55 7.43
CA ASN A 34 -20.52 6.12 7.22
C ASN A 34 -20.54 5.73 5.75
N LEU A 35 -21.47 6.27 4.95
CA LEU A 35 -21.54 6.02 3.51
C LEU A 35 -20.26 6.42 2.75
N ILE A 36 -19.51 7.39 3.26
CA ILE A 36 -18.25 7.84 2.64
C ILE A 36 -17.05 7.12 3.27
N MET A 37 -16.98 7.05 4.60
CA MET A 37 -15.81 6.52 5.32
C MET A 37 -15.63 5.02 5.14
N LEU A 38 -16.69 4.22 5.29
CA LEU A 38 -16.60 2.76 5.21
C LEU A 38 -16.05 2.28 3.86
N PRO A 39 -16.61 2.67 2.70
CA PRO A 39 -16.10 2.22 1.42
C PRO A 39 -14.67 2.73 1.16
N THR A 40 -14.33 3.95 1.60
CA THR A 40 -12.98 4.49 1.45
C THR A 40 -11.96 3.69 2.26
N MET A 41 -12.28 3.31 3.49
CA MET A 41 -11.42 2.46 4.33
C MET A 41 -11.28 1.05 3.76
N LEU A 42 -12.38 0.43 3.32
CA LEU A 42 -12.35 -0.89 2.69
C LEU A 42 -11.52 -0.90 1.39
N ALA A 43 -11.61 0.17 0.60
CA ALA A 43 -10.78 0.35 -0.60
C ALA A 43 -9.29 0.48 -0.24
N CYS A 44 -8.96 1.28 0.78
CA CYS A 44 -7.59 1.43 1.28
C CYS A 44 -7.00 0.10 1.77
N GLU A 45 -7.73 -0.67 2.58
CA GLU A 45 -7.28 -2.00 3.03
C GLU A 45 -7.10 -2.98 1.88
N GLY A 46 -8.01 -2.91 0.92
CA GLY A 46 -8.02 -3.77 -0.24
C GLY A 46 -6.81 -3.61 -1.16
N LEU A 47 -6.37 -2.37 -1.30
CA LEU A 47 -5.23 -1.99 -2.13
C LEU A 47 -3.89 -2.05 -1.38
N ALA A 48 -3.92 -2.29 -0.07
CA ALA A 48 -2.74 -2.43 0.75
C ALA A 48 -1.84 -3.58 0.24
N PRO A 49 -0.53 -3.34 0.06
CA PRO A 49 0.42 -4.41 -0.20
C PRO A 49 0.51 -5.30 1.04
N GLN A 50 0.53 -6.63 0.85
CA GLN A 50 0.57 -7.58 1.95
C GLN A 50 1.88 -8.35 1.99
N ARG A 51 2.30 -8.92 0.86
CA ARG A 51 3.53 -9.72 0.75
C ARG A 51 4.17 -9.57 -0.62
N LEU A 52 5.50 -9.73 -0.63
CA LEU A 52 6.26 -9.91 -1.84
C LEU A 52 6.57 -11.41 -1.97
N GLU A 53 6.21 -12.01 -3.10
CA GLU A 53 6.57 -13.38 -3.44
C GLU A 53 7.36 -13.40 -4.74
N VAL A 54 8.47 -14.12 -4.74
CA VAL A 54 9.21 -14.42 -5.97
C VAL A 54 8.58 -15.68 -6.55
N GLY A 55 7.83 -15.52 -7.64
CA GLY A 55 7.08 -16.59 -8.28
C GLY A 55 7.89 -17.28 -9.38
N GLY A 56 7.56 -18.54 -9.67
CA GLY A 56 8.03 -19.24 -10.88
C GLY A 56 9.54 -19.45 -10.97
N GLY A 57 10.21 -19.78 -9.85
CA GLY A 57 11.65 -20.07 -9.86
C GLY A 57 12.50 -18.86 -10.26
N GLU A 58 12.29 -17.70 -9.61
CA GLU A 58 13.10 -16.48 -9.80
C GLU A 58 12.88 -15.72 -11.12
N SER A 59 11.84 -16.09 -11.88
CA SER A 59 11.48 -15.45 -13.16
C SER A 59 10.47 -14.30 -13.04
N GLN A 60 9.78 -14.15 -11.90
CA GLN A 60 8.82 -13.07 -11.70
C GLN A 60 8.72 -12.63 -10.23
N ILE A 61 8.50 -11.34 -10.02
CA ILE A 61 8.20 -10.75 -8.72
C ILE A 61 6.69 -10.48 -8.66
N VAL A 62 6.01 -11.12 -7.72
CA VAL A 62 4.58 -10.94 -7.46
C VAL A 62 4.41 -10.15 -6.17
N ILE A 63 3.90 -8.92 -6.32
CA ILE A 63 3.46 -8.10 -5.19
C ILE A 63 2.02 -8.49 -4.89
N LEU A 64 1.82 -9.28 -3.85
CA LEU A 64 0.49 -9.65 -3.39
C LEU A 64 -0.19 -8.47 -2.71
N ARG A 65 -1.37 -8.11 -3.21
CA ARG A 65 -2.31 -7.18 -2.59
C ARG A 65 -3.64 -7.90 -2.40
N ARG A 66 -4.44 -7.44 -1.45
CA ARG A 66 -5.70 -8.10 -1.09
C ARG A 66 -6.72 -8.15 -2.25
N TYR A 67 -6.79 -7.10 -3.08
CA TYR A 67 -7.68 -7.09 -4.25
C TYR A 67 -6.98 -7.25 -5.61
N ARG A 68 -5.72 -6.84 -5.76
CA ARG A 68 -5.07 -6.84 -7.07
C ARG A 68 -3.56 -7.04 -6.96
N SER A 69 -3.12 -8.29 -7.10
CA SER A 69 -1.71 -8.62 -7.18
C SER A 69 -1.08 -7.95 -8.40
N VAL A 70 0.13 -7.43 -8.23
CA VAL A 70 0.93 -6.86 -9.32
C VAL A 70 2.08 -7.81 -9.60
N THR A 71 2.06 -8.41 -10.78
CA THR A 71 3.11 -9.30 -11.27
C THR A 71 4.06 -8.50 -12.16
N ILE A 72 5.34 -8.54 -11.83
CA ILE A 72 6.43 -7.95 -12.58
C ILE A 72 7.27 -9.11 -13.11
N ARG A 73 7.34 -9.28 -14.43
CA ARG A 73 8.16 -10.32 -15.06
C ARG A 73 9.63 -9.89 -15.10
N ARG A 74 10.57 -10.82 -14.92
CA ARG A 74 12.01 -10.52 -14.96
C ARG A 74 12.45 -9.93 -16.30
N ASP A 75 11.82 -10.34 -17.40
CA ASP A 75 12.09 -9.80 -18.74
C ASP A 75 11.80 -8.30 -18.87
N GLU A 76 10.90 -7.77 -18.05
CA GLU A 76 10.57 -6.34 -18.01
C GLU A 76 11.51 -5.55 -17.09
N VAL A 77 12.27 -6.23 -16.24
CA VAL A 77 13.18 -5.65 -15.25
C VAL A 77 14.56 -5.41 -15.88
N LYS A 78 15.01 -4.17 -15.80
CA LYS A 78 16.34 -3.73 -16.23
C LYS A 78 17.37 -3.89 -15.12
N SER A 79 17.03 -3.51 -13.89
CA SER A 79 17.88 -3.70 -12.72
C SER A 79 17.08 -3.71 -11.42
N VAL A 80 17.60 -4.40 -10.41
CA VAL A 80 17.11 -4.37 -9.04
C VAL A 80 18.25 -3.90 -8.14
N GLU A 81 18.02 -2.82 -7.38
CA GLU A 81 19.00 -2.20 -6.51
C GLU A 81 18.42 -2.08 -5.09
N LYS A 82 19.16 -2.51 -4.07
CA LYS A 82 18.76 -2.27 -2.68
C LYS A 82 18.94 -0.79 -2.35
N LEU A 83 17.88 -0.14 -1.88
CA LEU A 83 17.92 1.25 -1.47
C LEU A 83 18.36 1.39 -0.01
N PRO A 84 19.20 2.39 0.32
CA PRO A 84 19.47 2.73 1.71
C PRO A 84 18.19 3.23 2.41
N LYS A 85 18.13 3.09 3.74
CA LYS A 85 16.97 3.55 4.52
C LYS A 85 16.65 5.04 4.30
N ASP A 86 17.68 5.84 4.06
CA ASP A 86 17.55 7.28 3.80
C ASP A 86 17.13 7.62 2.36
N ALA A 87 17.01 6.65 1.44
CA ALA A 87 16.63 6.92 0.06
C ALA A 87 15.23 7.53 -0.08
N MET A 88 14.35 7.28 0.89
CA MET A 88 13.00 7.85 0.93
C MET A 88 12.96 9.22 1.64
N ARG A 89 14.09 9.71 2.16
CA ARG A 89 14.16 11.00 2.85
C ARG A 89 13.93 12.12 1.85
N GLY A 90 12.87 12.90 2.07
CA GLY A 90 12.45 13.96 1.13
C GLY A 90 11.64 13.44 -0.06
N ALA A 91 11.14 12.19 0.00
CA ALA A 91 10.20 11.70 -0.99
C ALA A 91 8.86 12.45 -0.88
N ILE A 92 8.38 12.96 -2.01
CA ILE A 92 7.10 13.65 -2.13
C ILE A 92 6.07 12.62 -2.61
N ARG A 93 4.98 12.47 -1.87
CA ARG A 93 3.84 11.64 -2.27
C ARG A 93 2.98 12.42 -3.25
N THR A 94 2.95 12.00 -4.51
CA THR A 94 2.12 12.65 -5.54
C THR A 94 0.73 12.04 -5.61
N PHE A 95 0.61 10.73 -5.33
CA PHE A 95 -0.67 10.04 -5.27
C PHE A 95 -0.57 8.79 -4.39
N GLY A 96 -1.60 8.46 -3.60
CA GLY A 96 -1.65 7.18 -2.88
C GLY A 96 -1.84 7.27 -1.38
N VAL A 97 -1.67 6.13 -0.72
CA VAL A 97 -1.98 5.89 0.68
C VAL A 97 -0.69 5.59 1.45
N GLY A 98 -0.61 6.06 2.69
CA GLY A 98 0.52 5.81 3.57
C GLY A 98 0.09 5.83 5.04
N GLY A 99 0.70 4.99 5.86
CA GLY A 99 0.40 4.87 7.29
C GLY A 99 -0.34 3.57 7.61
N LEU A 100 -1.56 3.67 8.13
CA LEU A 100 -2.33 2.55 8.70
C LEU A 100 -2.54 1.36 7.73
N PHE A 101 -2.54 1.62 6.42
CA PHE A 101 -2.80 0.63 5.36
C PHE A 101 -1.54 0.28 4.56
N GLY A 102 -0.35 0.56 5.10
CA GLY A 102 0.90 0.47 4.37
C GLY A 102 1.12 1.67 3.44
N PHE A 103 2.23 1.63 2.71
CA PHE A 103 2.68 2.70 1.82
C PHE A 103 2.56 2.24 0.37
N PHE A 104 1.54 2.72 -0.34
CA PHE A 104 1.36 2.39 -1.75
C PHE A 104 0.87 3.57 -2.57
N GLY A 105 1.39 3.69 -3.78
CA GLY A 105 1.01 4.75 -4.73
C GLY A 105 2.21 5.35 -5.45
N ARG A 106 2.05 6.57 -5.95
CA ARG A 106 3.06 7.29 -6.72
C ARG A 106 3.81 8.30 -5.86
N TYR A 107 5.12 8.24 -5.96
CA TYR A 107 6.06 9.03 -5.23
C TYR A 107 7.06 9.67 -6.19
N TYR A 108 7.68 10.73 -5.73
CA TYR A 108 8.75 11.41 -6.42
C TYR A 108 9.91 11.65 -5.47
N THR A 109 11.14 11.40 -5.90
CA THR A 109 12.35 11.77 -5.16
C THR A 109 13.39 12.26 -6.14
N ARG A 110 14.20 13.25 -5.75
CA ARG A 110 15.23 13.83 -6.62
C ARG A 110 16.28 12.80 -7.08
N SER A 111 16.54 11.75 -6.29
CA SER A 111 17.51 10.69 -6.60
C SER A 111 16.99 9.64 -7.59
N ILE A 112 15.69 9.31 -7.56
CA ILE A 112 15.09 8.23 -8.36
C ILE A 112 14.21 8.76 -9.50
N GLY A 113 13.64 9.96 -9.33
CA GLY A 113 12.58 10.50 -10.16
C GLY A 113 11.19 10.07 -9.67
N SER A 114 10.24 9.94 -10.60
CA SER A 114 8.89 9.45 -10.32
C SER A 114 8.88 7.91 -10.25
N PHE A 115 8.31 7.35 -9.19
CA PHE A 115 8.23 5.90 -9.00
C PHE A 115 6.93 5.48 -8.30
N SER A 116 6.58 4.20 -8.46
CA SER A 116 5.48 3.57 -7.76
C SER A 116 6.01 2.85 -6.51
N LEU A 117 5.58 3.25 -5.31
CA LEU A 117 5.96 2.59 -4.06
C LEU A 117 4.93 1.52 -3.71
N TYR A 118 5.39 0.35 -3.29
CA TYR A 118 4.61 -0.73 -2.71
C TYR A 118 5.34 -1.31 -1.52
N ALA A 119 5.09 -0.73 -0.35
CA ALA A 119 5.82 -1.02 0.86
C ALA A 119 4.87 -1.30 2.02
N THR A 120 5.10 -2.40 2.73
CA THR A 120 4.43 -2.69 4.01
C THR A 120 5.11 -1.99 5.19
N GLY A 121 6.35 -1.54 5.02
CA GLY A 121 7.14 -0.81 6.00
C GLY A 121 8.29 -0.04 5.33
N THR A 122 9.07 0.70 6.12
CA THR A 122 10.19 1.52 5.62
C THR A 122 11.53 0.78 5.58
N ASP A 123 11.56 -0.48 6.01
CA ASP A 123 12.77 -1.31 6.04
C ASP A 123 12.92 -2.13 4.76
N ASN A 124 14.17 -2.38 4.36
CA ASN A 124 14.54 -3.25 3.23
C ASN A 124 13.80 -2.91 1.94
N LEU A 125 14.00 -1.67 1.47
CA LEU A 125 13.46 -1.18 0.21
C LEU A 125 14.36 -1.57 -0.96
N PHE A 126 13.74 -1.95 -2.07
CA PHE A 126 14.43 -2.28 -3.31
C PHE A 126 13.80 -1.51 -4.45
N LEU A 127 14.65 -0.90 -5.27
CA LEU A 127 14.29 -0.20 -6.51
C LEU A 127 14.39 -1.17 -7.68
N ILE A 128 13.27 -1.40 -8.33
CA ILE A 128 13.15 -2.14 -9.59
C ILE A 128 13.01 -1.10 -10.70
N ARG A 129 13.99 -1.03 -11.60
CA ARG A 129 13.88 -0.24 -12.83
C ARG A 129 13.41 -1.15 -13.95
N LYS A 130 12.37 -0.76 -14.68
CA LYS A 130 11.91 -1.49 -15.86
C LYS A 130 12.50 -0.92 -17.15
N TRP A 131 12.47 -1.71 -18.23
CA TRP A 131 12.93 -1.30 -19.56
C TRP A 131 12.08 -0.18 -20.17
N ASP A 132 10.79 -0.11 -19.79
CA ASP A 132 9.86 0.95 -20.22
C ASP A 132 10.10 2.32 -19.54
N GLY A 133 11.07 2.40 -18.62
CA GLY A 133 11.39 3.61 -17.88
C GLY A 133 10.55 3.82 -16.61
N GLU A 134 9.62 2.91 -16.28
CA GLU A 134 8.91 2.97 -15.00
C GLU A 134 9.78 2.41 -13.86
N ASN A 135 9.83 3.18 -12.77
CA ASN A 135 10.52 2.82 -11.55
C ASN A 135 9.51 2.33 -10.52
N ILE A 136 9.81 1.20 -9.87
CA ILE A 136 8.96 0.61 -8.83
C ILE A 136 9.83 0.38 -7.60
N VAL A 137 9.39 0.86 -6.44
CA VAL A 137 10.04 0.59 -5.16
C VAL A 137 9.18 -0.37 -4.37
N VAL A 138 9.76 -1.46 -3.90
CA VAL A 138 9.09 -2.48 -3.10
C VAL A 138 9.77 -2.64 -1.75
N ALA A 139 8.99 -2.84 -0.68
CA ALA A 139 9.54 -3.32 0.58
C ALA A 139 9.54 -4.84 0.59
N CYS A 140 10.67 -5.44 0.96
CA CYS A 140 10.80 -6.87 1.11
C CYS A 140 11.15 -7.22 2.56
N ALA A 141 10.25 -7.95 3.21
CA ALA A 141 10.49 -8.43 4.57
C ALA A 141 11.59 -9.51 4.62
N GLU A 142 11.78 -10.25 3.52
CA GLU A 142 12.68 -11.40 3.41
C GLU A 142 13.74 -11.11 2.33
N PRO A 143 14.81 -10.34 2.65
CA PRO A 143 15.81 -9.92 1.66
C PRO A 143 16.50 -11.08 0.94
N ASP A 144 16.66 -12.23 1.59
CA ASP A 144 17.30 -13.43 1.03
C ASP A 144 16.61 -13.94 -0.25
N LYS A 145 15.27 -13.77 -0.35
CA LYS A 145 14.51 -14.12 -1.56
C LYS A 145 14.77 -13.16 -2.71
N MET A 146 15.11 -11.91 -2.41
CA MET A 146 15.44 -10.92 -3.43
C MET A 146 16.84 -11.19 -4.00
N ASP A 147 17.77 -11.68 -3.17
CA ASP A 147 19.13 -11.99 -3.62
C ASP A 147 19.14 -13.13 -4.64
N GLY A 148 18.27 -14.15 -4.50
CA GLY A 148 18.06 -15.18 -5.54
C GLY A 148 17.49 -14.64 -6.86
N PHE A 149 16.70 -13.57 -6.81
CA PHE A 149 16.24 -12.87 -8.02
C PHE A 149 17.35 -12.00 -8.65
N ILE A 150 18.39 -11.62 -7.92
CA ILE A 150 19.48 -10.79 -8.43
C ILE A 150 20.60 -11.66 -9.02
N SER A 151 20.83 -12.85 -8.44
CA SER A 151 21.81 -13.83 -8.92
C SER A 151 21.41 -14.48 -10.25
#